data_AF-R9IGY6-F1
#
_entry.id   AF-R9IGY6-F1
#
_cell.length_a   1.000
_cell.length_b   1.000
_cell.length_c   1.000
_cell.angle_alpha   90.00
_cell.angle_beta   90.00
_cell.angle_gamma   90.00
#
_symmetry.space_group_name_H-M   'P 1'
#
loop_
_entity.id
_entity.type
_entity.pdbx_description
1 polymer ?
#
loop_
_entity_poly.entity_id
_entity_poly.type
_entity_poly.pdbx_seq_one_letter_code
_entity_poly.pdbx_strand_id
1 'polypeptide(L)'
;MKKERACIVPFSKKEIPILNYMPDKYEISSIISVGMELEGKEISFLTNRKKLGFTATVDWNKGVRECDIVIITDMGMTRERCLDTLIYEIIDQALCERKKVICFAELEEYRQQTYKTLAQKIGIPFTYVYEPYEVQAITRFEKISFKTPIVFLGEMTQECDGYEIVLKLVERLKKDGIRSYMYL
;
A
#
# COMPACT_ATOMS: atom_id res chain seq x y z
N MET A 1 -19.92 9.68 9.75
CA MET A 1 -19.93 8.87 8.52
C MET A 1 -19.48 7.46 8.86
N LYS A 2 -20.06 6.43 8.23
CA LYS A 2 -19.57 5.05 8.38
C LYS A 2 -18.22 4.94 7.65
N LYS A 3 -17.19 4.39 8.31
CA LYS A 3 -15.88 4.13 7.70
C LYS A 3 -16.01 2.96 6.73
N GLU A 4 -15.26 3.01 5.63
CA GLU A 4 -15.17 1.91 4.67
C GLU A 4 -14.16 0.86 5.18
N ARG A 5 -14.57 -0.40 5.21
CA ARG A 5 -13.74 -1.53 5.67
C ARG A 5 -12.72 -1.91 4.60
N ALA A 6 -11.44 -1.83 4.93
CA ALA A 6 -10.33 -2.09 4.02
C ALA A 6 -9.67 -3.46 4.29
N CYS A 7 -9.56 -4.27 3.24
CA CYS A 7 -8.72 -5.46 3.20
C CYS A 7 -7.39 -5.10 2.54
N ILE A 8 -6.27 -5.28 3.24
CA ILE A 8 -4.93 -5.02 2.70
C ILE A 8 -4.30 -6.36 2.32
N VAL A 9 -3.88 -6.48 1.06
CA VAL A 9 -3.30 -7.69 0.51
C VAL A 9 -2.34 -7.33 -0.61
N PRO A 10 -1.24 -8.05 -0.81
CA PRO A 10 -0.54 -8.79 0.23
C PRO A 10 -0.01 -7.86 1.33
N PHE A 11 0.31 -8.41 2.49
CA PHE A 11 0.84 -7.62 3.60
C PHE A 11 2.20 -8.13 4.03
N SER A 12 3.16 -7.21 4.08
CA SER A 12 4.52 -7.40 4.55
C SER A 12 4.90 -6.29 5.54
N LYS A 13 6.18 -6.26 5.94
CA LYS A 13 6.69 -5.14 6.76
C LYS A 13 6.63 -3.78 6.03
N LYS A 14 6.54 -3.75 4.69
CA LYS A 14 6.48 -2.50 3.91
C LYS A 14 5.16 -1.74 4.11
N GLU A 15 4.07 -2.46 4.37
CA GLU A 15 2.72 -1.92 4.49
C GLU A 15 2.39 -1.42 5.90
N ILE A 16 3.27 -1.68 6.86
CA ILE A 16 3.16 -1.24 8.25
C ILE A 16 2.78 0.24 8.42
N PRO A 17 3.37 1.19 7.66
CA PRO A 17 3.01 2.60 7.78
C PRO A 17 1.53 2.85 7.44
N ILE A 18 0.93 2.07 6.55
CA ILE A 18 -0.50 2.17 6.23
C ILE A 18 -1.36 1.94 7.49
N LEU A 19 -0.92 1.07 8.42
CA LEU A 19 -1.67 0.79 9.64
C LEU A 19 -1.79 2.00 10.56
N ASN A 20 -0.74 2.83 10.62
CA ASN A 20 -0.68 4.00 11.51
C ASN A 20 -1.24 5.26 10.85
N TYR A 21 -1.18 5.34 9.51
CA TYR A 21 -1.50 6.54 8.73
C TYR A 21 -2.68 6.34 7.79
N MET A 22 -3.50 5.31 8.02
CA MET A 22 -4.73 5.08 7.26
C MET A 22 -5.66 6.31 7.38
N PRO A 23 -6.15 6.89 6.26
CA PRO A 23 -7.09 7.99 6.31
C PRO A 23 -8.35 7.66 7.14
N ASP A 24 -8.87 8.63 7.89
CA ASP A 24 -10.01 8.44 8.81
C ASP A 24 -11.29 7.88 8.18
N LYS A 25 -11.43 8.01 6.85
CA LYS A 25 -12.55 7.44 6.09
C LYS A 25 -12.51 5.91 5.97
N TYR A 26 -11.37 5.29 6.27
CA TYR A 26 -11.17 3.85 6.20
C TYR A 26 -10.98 3.25 7.60
N GLU A 27 -11.31 1.97 7.72
CA GLU A 27 -11.01 1.12 8.87
C GLU A 27 -10.44 -0.19 8.35
N ILE A 28 -9.32 -0.66 8.89
CA ILE A 28 -8.69 -1.90 8.43
C ILE A 28 -9.47 -3.09 8.99
N SER A 29 -10.10 -3.86 8.12
CA SER A 29 -10.88 -5.05 8.50
C SER A 29 -10.08 -6.33 8.47
N SER A 30 -9.08 -6.42 7.58
CA SER A 30 -8.29 -7.63 7.38
C SER A 30 -6.92 -7.31 6.81
N ILE A 31 -5.94 -8.09 7.25
CA ILE A 31 -4.56 -8.05 6.79
C ILE A 31 -4.22 -9.43 6.26
N ILE A 32 -3.97 -9.51 4.95
CA ILE A 32 -3.73 -10.78 4.27
C ILE A 32 -2.24 -10.95 4.04
N SER A 33 -1.64 -11.94 4.68
CA SER A 33 -0.27 -12.35 4.36
C SER A 33 -0.26 -13.34 3.21
N VAL A 34 0.81 -13.32 2.43
CA VAL A 34 1.08 -14.26 1.35
C VAL A 34 1.60 -15.61 1.86
N GLY A 35 2.13 -15.67 3.08
CA GLY A 35 2.70 -16.88 3.67
C GLY A 35 1.98 -17.32 4.94
N MET A 36 1.90 -18.64 5.16
CA MET A 36 1.34 -19.23 6.39
C MET A 36 2.17 -18.88 7.64
N GLU A 37 3.42 -18.44 7.46
CA GLU A 37 4.32 -18.08 8.54
C GLU A 37 3.79 -16.95 9.43
N LEU A 38 2.93 -16.07 8.90
CA LEU A 38 2.35 -14.95 9.63
C LEU A 38 0.91 -15.23 10.08
N GLU A 39 0.32 -16.37 9.73
CA GLU A 39 -1.06 -16.68 10.07
C GLU A 39 -1.27 -16.70 11.60
N GLY A 40 -2.27 -15.95 12.07
CA GLY A 40 -2.60 -15.85 13.49
C GLY A 40 -1.58 -15.05 14.33
N LYS A 41 -0.48 -14.58 13.73
CA LYS A 41 0.52 -13.77 14.41
C LYS A 41 0.14 -12.30 14.41
N GLU A 42 0.49 -11.63 15.50
CA GLU A 42 0.33 -10.19 15.63
C GLU A 42 1.41 -9.48 14.78
N ILE A 43 1.01 -8.47 14.01
CA ILE A 43 1.85 -7.82 12.98
C ILE A 43 3.08 -7.10 13.56
N SER A 44 3.05 -6.67 14.83
CA SER A 44 4.17 -6.02 15.50
C SER A 44 5.41 -6.91 15.61
N PHE A 45 5.26 -8.24 15.45
CA PHE A 45 6.37 -9.18 15.35
C PHE A 45 7.33 -8.84 14.20
N LEU A 46 6.82 -8.35 13.06
CA LEU A 46 7.62 -8.03 11.87
C LEU A 46 8.66 -6.92 12.09
N THR A 47 8.46 -6.10 13.12
CA THR A 47 9.29 -4.92 13.44
C THR A 47 9.73 -4.89 14.90
N ASN A 48 9.54 -6.00 15.63
CA ASN A 48 9.88 -6.13 17.04
C ASN A 48 9.42 -4.94 17.92
N ARG A 49 8.17 -4.52 17.75
CA ARG A 49 7.60 -3.35 18.43
C ARG A 49 6.39 -3.69 19.28
N LYS A 50 5.85 -2.67 19.97
CA LYS A 50 4.60 -2.78 20.73
C LYS A 50 3.45 -3.23 19.83
N LYS A 51 2.50 -3.98 20.39
CA LYS A 51 1.32 -4.47 19.69
C LYS A 51 0.61 -3.34 18.94
N LEU A 52 0.30 -3.59 17.68
CA LEU A 52 -0.50 -2.71 16.83
C LEU A 52 -1.99 -3.07 16.87
N GLY A 53 -2.32 -4.28 17.34
CA GLY A 53 -3.70 -4.74 17.46
C GLY A 53 -4.23 -5.40 16.20
N PHE A 54 -3.34 -5.80 15.28
CA PHE A 54 -3.73 -6.50 14.06
C PHE A 54 -3.06 -7.87 13.98
N THR A 55 -3.81 -8.83 13.43
CA THR A 55 -3.36 -10.21 13.21
C THR A 55 -3.44 -10.53 11.72
N ALA A 56 -2.40 -11.15 11.17
CA ALA A 56 -2.41 -11.61 9.78
C ALA A 56 -3.26 -12.88 9.62
N THR A 57 -3.91 -12.99 8.46
CA THR A 57 -4.57 -14.22 8.00
C THR A 57 -4.11 -14.53 6.57
N VAL A 58 -4.26 -15.79 6.15
CA VAL A 58 -4.04 -16.22 4.75
C VAL A 58 -5.36 -16.40 4.00
N ASP A 59 -6.50 -16.28 4.69
CA ASP A 59 -7.84 -16.39 4.08
C ASP A 59 -8.24 -15.08 3.40
N TRP A 60 -7.63 -14.83 2.24
CA TRP A 60 -7.92 -13.68 1.41
C TRP A 60 -9.38 -13.66 0.93
N ASN A 61 -9.97 -14.83 0.67
CA ASN A 61 -11.36 -14.97 0.25
C ASN A 61 -12.33 -14.39 1.29
N LYS A 62 -12.15 -14.73 2.56
CA LYS A 62 -12.92 -14.14 3.65
C LYS A 62 -12.64 -12.63 3.77
N GLY A 63 -11.38 -12.22 3.67
CA GLY A 63 -11.00 -10.80 3.71
C GLY A 63 -11.72 -9.96 2.65
N VAL A 64 -11.81 -10.45 1.41
CA VAL A 64 -12.53 -9.79 0.31
C VAL A 64 -14.03 -9.72 0.61
N ARG A 65 -14.65 -10.83 1.05
CA ARG A 65 -16.09 -10.88 1.38
C ARG A 65 -16.51 -9.89 2.44
N GLU A 66 -15.68 -9.72 3.46
CA GLU A 66 -16.01 -8.93 4.64
C GLU A 66 -15.61 -7.45 4.52
N CYS A 67 -14.93 -7.03 3.45
CA CYS A 67 -14.53 -5.65 3.26
C CYS A 67 -15.48 -4.85 2.35
N ASP A 68 -15.30 -3.54 2.30
CA ASP A 68 -15.90 -2.63 1.32
C ASP A 68 -14.91 -2.31 0.19
N ILE A 69 -13.60 -2.34 0.51
CA ILE A 69 -12.50 -2.02 -0.39
C ILE A 69 -11.32 -2.96 -0.20
N VAL A 70 -10.72 -3.40 -1.31
CA VAL A 70 -9.48 -4.17 -1.37
C VAL A 70 -8.35 -3.24 -1.80
N ILE A 71 -7.29 -3.19 -1.00
CA ILE A 71 -6.06 -2.46 -1.28
C ILE A 71 -4.99 -3.48 -1.64
N ILE A 72 -4.64 -3.50 -2.92
CA ILE A 72 -3.61 -4.37 -3.47
C ILE A 72 -2.27 -3.65 -3.43
N THR A 73 -1.34 -4.12 -2.61
CA THR A 73 -0.02 -3.48 -2.47
C THR A 73 1.01 -4.10 -3.41
N ASP A 74 2.10 -3.37 -3.65
CA ASP A 74 3.21 -3.86 -4.44
C ASP A 74 4.10 -4.81 -3.62
N MET A 75 4.27 -6.06 -4.09
CA MET A 75 5.21 -7.01 -3.49
C MET A 75 6.67 -6.66 -3.79
N GLY A 76 6.91 -5.77 -4.74
CA GLY A 76 8.20 -5.56 -5.35
C GLY A 76 8.58 -6.71 -6.30
N MET A 77 9.64 -6.47 -7.07
CA MET A 77 10.17 -7.34 -8.14
C MET A 77 10.76 -8.69 -7.67
N THR A 78 10.31 -9.24 -6.55
CA THR A 78 10.63 -10.63 -6.18
C THR A 78 9.79 -11.56 -7.04
N ARG A 79 10.46 -12.17 -8.03
CA ARG A 79 9.98 -13.06 -9.11
C ARG A 79 9.29 -14.34 -8.64
N GLU A 80 8.48 -14.32 -7.61
CA GLU A 80 7.64 -15.44 -7.24
C GLU A 80 6.39 -15.43 -8.12
N ARG A 81 6.49 -16.08 -9.28
CA ARG A 81 5.40 -16.23 -10.26
C ARG A 81 4.06 -16.69 -9.67
N CYS A 82 4.09 -17.32 -8.48
CA CYS A 82 2.89 -17.76 -7.77
C CYS A 82 2.07 -16.60 -7.16
N LEU A 83 2.68 -15.42 -6.96
CA LEU A 83 2.02 -14.24 -6.41
C LEU A 83 1.27 -13.45 -7.47
N ASP A 84 1.82 -13.42 -8.68
CA ASP A 84 1.21 -12.73 -9.82
C ASP A 84 -0.20 -13.30 -10.08
N THR A 85 -0.35 -14.62 -10.08
CA THR A 85 -1.65 -15.28 -10.26
C THR A 85 -2.62 -14.95 -9.12
N LEU A 86 -2.14 -14.94 -7.88
CA LEU A 86 -2.96 -14.66 -6.71
C LEU A 86 -3.54 -13.23 -6.74
N ILE A 87 -2.75 -12.25 -7.17
CA ILE A 87 -3.20 -10.86 -7.30
C ILE A 87 -4.36 -10.77 -8.29
N TYR A 88 -4.26 -11.43 -9.45
CA TYR A 88 -5.34 -11.45 -10.44
C TYR A 88 -6.60 -12.12 -9.89
N GLU A 89 -6.46 -13.26 -9.18
CA GLU A 89 -7.60 -13.96 -8.54
C GLU A 89 -8.30 -13.07 -7.51
N ILE A 90 -7.54 -12.33 -6.71
CA ILE A 90 -8.09 -11.39 -5.72
C ILE A 90 -8.85 -10.25 -6.42
N ILE A 91 -8.30 -9.68 -7.50
CA ILE A 91 -8.98 -8.62 -8.26
C ILE A 91 -10.27 -9.15 -8.87
N ASP A 92 -10.22 -10.32 -9.51
CA ASP A 92 -11.36 -10.97 -10.14
C ASP A 92 -12.47 -11.21 -9.11
N GLN A 93 -12.13 -11.77 -7.94
CA GLN A 93 -13.08 -12.01 -6.85
C GLN A 93 -13.65 -10.70 -6.29
N ALA A 94 -12.81 -9.70 -6.05
CA ALA A 94 -13.23 -8.40 -5.54
C ALA A 94 -14.25 -7.75 -6.48
N LEU A 95 -14.01 -7.76 -7.79
CA LEU A 95 -14.93 -7.21 -8.78
C LEU A 95 -16.22 -8.04 -8.89
N CYS A 96 -16.13 -9.37 -8.84
CA CYS A 96 -17.30 -10.26 -8.79
C CYS A 96 -18.20 -9.96 -7.58
N GLU A 97 -17.61 -9.71 -6.42
CA GLU A 97 -18.30 -9.34 -5.20
C GLU A 97 -18.63 -7.84 -5.09
N ARG A 98 -18.40 -7.07 -6.17
CA ARG A 98 -18.67 -5.64 -6.28
C ARG A 98 -17.95 -4.80 -5.20
N LYS A 99 -16.73 -5.19 -4.85
CA LYS A 99 -15.83 -4.47 -3.93
C LYS A 99 -15.00 -3.44 -4.69
N LYS A 100 -14.73 -2.30 -4.05
CA LYS A 100 -13.79 -1.31 -4.58
C LYS A 100 -12.39 -1.89 -4.60
N VAL A 101 -11.57 -1.50 -5.57
CA VAL A 101 -10.17 -1.94 -5.64
C VAL A 101 -9.27 -0.73 -5.83
N ILE A 102 -8.19 -0.67 -5.03
CA ILE A 102 -7.04 0.21 -5.26
C ILE A 102 -5.83 -0.68 -5.47
N CYS A 103 -5.20 -0.61 -6.64
CA CYS A 103 -4.09 -1.48 -7.01
C CYS A 103 -2.80 -0.67 -7.20
N PHE A 104 -1.80 -0.99 -6.37
CA PHE A 104 -0.43 -0.49 -6.45
C PHE A 104 0.52 -1.53 -7.06
N ALA A 105 0.09 -2.77 -7.25
CA ALA A 105 0.90 -3.79 -7.92
C ALA A 105 0.95 -3.53 -9.43
N GLU A 106 2.08 -3.87 -10.05
CA GLU A 106 2.24 -3.83 -11.50
C GLU A 106 1.27 -4.83 -12.17
N LEU A 107 0.49 -4.35 -13.14
CA LEU A 107 -0.38 -5.18 -13.96
C LEU A 107 -0.04 -5.00 -15.43
N GLU A 108 -0.19 -6.05 -16.22
CA GLU A 108 -0.13 -5.96 -17.68
C GLU A 108 -1.18 -4.98 -18.21
N GLU A 109 -0.83 -4.17 -19.22
CA GLU A 109 -1.70 -3.11 -19.74
C GLU A 109 -3.10 -3.62 -20.15
N TYR A 110 -3.16 -4.79 -20.79
CA TYR A 110 -4.45 -5.38 -21.18
C TYR A 110 -5.30 -5.79 -19.96
N ARG A 111 -4.67 -6.26 -18.87
CA ARG A 111 -5.36 -6.59 -17.61
C ARG A 111 -5.90 -5.33 -16.97
N GLN A 112 -5.07 -4.29 -16.90
CA GLN A 112 -5.49 -2.98 -16.40
C GLN A 112 -6.73 -2.46 -17.13
N GLN A 113 -6.72 -2.51 -18.47
CA GLN A 113 -7.84 -2.05 -19.28
C GLN A 113 -9.09 -2.94 -19.11
N THR A 114 -8.88 -4.26 -18.98
CA THR A 114 -9.95 -5.22 -18.71
C THR A 114 -10.65 -4.89 -17.38
N TYR A 115 -9.89 -4.68 -16.32
CA TYR A 115 -10.44 -4.37 -14.99
C TYR A 115 -11.11 -3.01 -14.93
N LYS A 116 -10.53 -1.98 -15.54
CA LYS A 116 -11.18 -0.67 -15.67
C LYS A 116 -12.53 -0.79 -16.37
N THR A 117 -12.60 -1.53 -17.47
CA THR A 117 -13.83 -1.73 -18.25
C THR A 117 -14.88 -2.53 -17.46
N LEU A 118 -14.45 -3.61 -16.79
CA LEU A 118 -15.34 -4.43 -15.96
C LEU A 118 -15.92 -3.61 -14.80
N ALA A 119 -15.07 -2.90 -14.07
CA ALA A 119 -15.43 -2.06 -12.95
C ALA A 119 -16.42 -0.95 -13.34
N GLN A 120 -16.20 -0.31 -14.49
CA GLN A 120 -17.14 0.65 -15.07
C GLN A 120 -18.51 0.03 -15.37
N LYS A 121 -18.54 -1.16 -16.00
CA LYS A 121 -19.79 -1.87 -16.33
C LYS A 121 -20.62 -2.23 -15.08
N ILE A 122 -19.96 -2.61 -13.99
CA ILE A 122 -20.63 -2.98 -12.73
C ILE A 122 -20.88 -1.79 -11.80
N GLY A 123 -20.40 -0.60 -12.15
CA GLY A 123 -20.58 0.63 -11.38
C GLY A 123 -19.71 0.72 -10.12
N ILE A 124 -18.55 0.06 -10.10
CA ILE A 124 -17.64 0.01 -8.95
C ILE A 124 -16.30 0.67 -9.29
N PRO A 125 -15.70 1.46 -8.39
CA PRO A 125 -14.35 2.00 -8.58
C PRO A 125 -13.25 0.92 -8.64
N PHE A 126 -12.44 0.99 -9.70
CA PHE A 126 -11.13 0.33 -9.81
C PHE A 126 -10.07 1.42 -10.04
N THR A 127 -9.19 1.62 -9.06
CA THR A 127 -8.12 2.63 -9.10
C THR A 127 -6.79 1.94 -9.27
N TYR A 128 -6.07 2.24 -10.35
CA TYR A 128 -4.72 1.73 -10.58
C TYR A 128 -3.72 2.86 -10.39
N VAL A 129 -2.73 2.66 -9.53
CA VAL A 129 -1.82 3.71 -9.03
C VAL A 129 -0.34 3.38 -9.32
N TYR A 130 -0.03 2.17 -9.80
CA TYR A 130 1.36 1.82 -10.11
C TYR A 130 1.91 2.73 -11.22
N GLU A 131 2.99 3.43 -10.88
CA GLU A 131 3.81 4.20 -11.80
C GLU A 131 5.22 3.57 -11.80
N PRO A 132 5.70 3.05 -12.94
CA PRO A 132 7.05 2.50 -13.01
C PRO A 132 8.04 3.63 -12.73
N TYR A 133 9.11 3.33 -11.98
CA TYR A 133 10.22 4.26 -11.82
C TYR A 133 10.80 4.58 -13.21
N GLU A 134 10.50 5.76 -13.75
CA GLU A 134 11.20 6.26 -14.92
C GLU A 134 12.67 6.46 -14.52
N VAL A 135 13.58 5.77 -15.21
CA VAL A 135 15.02 6.06 -15.12
C VAL A 135 15.19 7.47 -15.65
N GLN A 136 15.25 8.45 -14.75
CA GLN A 136 15.43 9.84 -15.14
C GLN A 136 16.70 9.96 -16.01
N ALA A 137 16.51 10.59 -17.17
CA ALA A 137 17.59 10.97 -18.05
C ALA A 137 18.69 11.70 -17.25
N ILE A 138 19.95 11.35 -17.58
CA ILE A 138 21.20 11.87 -16.99
C ILE A 138 21.02 13.33 -16.56
N THR A 139 20.85 13.54 -15.25
CA THR A 139 20.60 14.87 -14.69
C THR A 139 21.87 15.70 -14.82
N ARG A 140 21.79 16.83 -15.53
CA ARG A 140 22.86 17.84 -15.48
C ARG A 140 22.88 18.45 -14.09
N PHE A 141 24.02 18.34 -13.41
CA PHE A 141 24.25 18.99 -12.12
C PHE A 141 24.37 20.50 -12.30
N GLU A 142 23.24 21.19 -12.39
CA GLU A 142 23.19 22.63 -12.22
C GLU A 142 23.07 22.95 -10.72
N LYS A 143 23.68 24.05 -10.30
CA LYS A 143 23.59 24.51 -8.91
C LYS A 143 22.17 25.01 -8.64
N ILE A 144 21.32 24.15 -8.07
CA ILE A 144 19.95 24.51 -7.69
C ILE A 144 20.00 25.26 -6.35
N SER A 145 19.36 26.44 -6.30
CA SER A 145 19.16 27.19 -5.06
C SER A 145 17.71 27.03 -4.60
N PHE A 146 17.54 26.60 -3.35
CA PHE A 146 16.23 26.41 -2.76
C PHE A 146 15.90 27.56 -1.80
N LYS A 147 14.68 28.08 -1.88
CA LYS A 147 14.15 29.11 -0.96
C LYS A 147 13.64 28.53 0.37
N THR A 148 13.61 27.21 0.48
CA THR A 148 13.08 26.46 1.63
C THR A 148 14.11 25.40 2.02
N PRO A 149 14.30 25.12 3.32
CA PRO A 149 15.14 24.00 3.76
C PRO A 149 14.67 22.69 3.15
N ILE A 150 15.61 21.88 2.66
CA ILE A 150 15.34 20.53 2.17
C ILE A 150 15.97 19.55 3.14
N VAL A 151 15.16 18.60 3.60
CA VAL A 151 15.61 17.47 4.41
C VAL A 151 15.61 16.25 3.52
N PHE A 152 16.80 15.70 3.26
CA PHE A 152 16.94 14.41 2.61
C PHE A 152 17.03 13.33 3.67
N LEU A 153 16.16 12.33 3.57
CA LEU A 153 16.22 11.14 4.41
C LEU A 153 16.64 9.97 3.53
N GLY A 154 17.84 9.48 3.77
CA GLY A 154 18.36 8.27 3.15
C GLY A 154 18.39 7.13 4.16
N GLU A 155 18.14 5.91 3.68
CA GLU A 155 18.35 4.70 4.45
C GLU A 155 19.74 4.12 4.15
N MET A 156 20.40 3.54 5.16
CA MET A 156 21.67 2.83 4.94
C MET A 156 21.48 1.56 4.11
N THR A 157 20.33 0.91 4.27
CA THR A 157 19.87 -0.26 3.50
C THR A 157 18.38 -0.11 3.24
N GLN A 158 17.84 -0.79 2.23
CA GLN A 158 16.40 -0.78 1.97
C GLN A 158 15.62 -1.32 3.19
N GLU A 159 14.41 -0.80 3.40
CA GLU A 159 13.45 -1.30 4.38
C GLU A 159 13.88 -1.07 5.85
N CYS A 160 14.45 0.12 6.13
CA CYS A 160 14.85 0.58 7.46
C CYS A 160 13.89 1.63 8.05
N ASP A 161 12.59 1.45 7.79
CA ASP A 161 11.50 2.33 8.28
C ASP A 161 11.63 3.80 7.88
N GLY A 162 12.45 4.14 6.87
CA GLY A 162 12.71 5.50 6.42
C GLY A 162 11.42 6.24 6.05
N TYR A 163 10.50 5.56 5.37
CA TYR A 163 9.18 6.11 5.08
C TYR A 163 8.38 6.44 6.35
N GLU A 164 8.37 5.56 7.36
CA GLU A 164 7.70 5.82 8.64
C GLU A 164 8.34 7.00 9.39
N ILE A 165 9.68 7.13 9.32
CA ILE A 165 10.41 8.25 9.91
C ILE A 165 10.02 9.57 9.23
N VAL A 166 9.94 9.59 7.91
CA VAL A 166 9.49 10.78 7.15
C VAL A 166 8.08 11.18 7.59
N LEU A 167 7.14 10.23 7.69
CA LEU A 167 5.78 10.52 8.14
C LEU A 167 5.75 11.08 9.57
N LYS A 168 6.51 10.51 10.50
CA LYS A 168 6.62 11.01 11.89
C LYS A 168 7.22 12.42 11.93
N LEU A 169 8.21 12.70 11.09
CA LEU A 169 8.81 14.02 10.98
C LEU A 169 7.78 15.04 10.46
N VAL A 170 7.03 14.70 9.41
CA VAL A 170 5.96 15.54 8.86
C VAL A 170 4.89 15.84 9.91
N GLU A 171 4.46 14.82 10.67
CA GLU A 171 3.51 15.04 11.77
C GLU A 171 4.06 15.97 12.85
N ARG A 172 5.33 15.81 13.21
CA ARG A 172 5.97 16.64 14.23
C ARG A 172 6.07 18.09 13.76
N LEU A 173 6.54 18.32 12.53
CA LEU A 173 6.62 19.64 11.93
C LEU A 173 5.25 20.32 11.89
N LYS A 174 4.20 19.56 11.52
CA LYS A 174 2.83 20.06 11.53
C LYS A 174 2.36 20.45 12.95
N LYS A 175 2.68 19.66 13.97
CA LYS A 175 2.38 19.96 15.39
C LYS A 175 3.10 21.23 15.87
N ASP A 176 4.29 21.48 15.35
CA ASP A 176 5.08 22.68 15.64
C ASP A 176 4.66 23.90 14.77
N GLY A 177 3.59 23.79 13.96
CA GLY A 177 3.09 24.86 13.11
C GLY A 177 3.92 25.11 11.85
N ILE A 178 4.86 24.23 11.53
CA ILE A 178 5.73 24.33 10.36
C ILE A 178 5.04 23.68 9.15
N ARG A 179 4.92 24.42 8.06
CA ARG A 179 4.39 23.91 6.79
C ARG A 179 5.44 23.06 6.09
N SER A 180 5.21 21.75 6.02
CA SER A 180 6.06 20.79 5.32
C SER A 180 5.34 20.18 4.12
N TYR A 181 6.12 19.78 3.12
CA TYR A 181 5.64 19.00 1.97
C TYR A 181 6.53 17.77 1.81
N MET A 182 5.92 16.64 1.52
CA MET A 182 6.61 15.39 1.23
C MET A 182 6.55 15.15 -0.27
N TYR A 183 7.71 14.95 -0.88
CA TYR A 183 7.87 14.48 -2.24
C TYR A 183 8.43 13.07 -2.13
N LEU A 184 7.74 12.09 -2.72
CA LEU A 184 8.14 10.68 -2.78
C LEU A 184 8.67 10.39 -4.18
#